data_AF-A0A937VNV8-F1
#
_entry.id   AF-A0A937VNV8-F1
#
_cell.length_a   1.000
_cell.length_b   1.000
_cell.length_c   1.000
_cell.angle_alpha   90.00
_cell.angle_beta   90.00
_cell.angle_gamma   90.00
#
_symmetry.space_group_name_H-M   'P 1'
#
loop_
_entity.id
_entity.type
_entity.pdbx_description
1 polymer ?
#
loop_
_entity_poly.entity_id
_entity_poly.type
_entity_poly.pdbx_seq_one_letter_code
_entity_poly.pdbx_strand_id
1 'polypeptide(L)'
;MPGDLNNDGRVNIEDIMLVANAWRSTDPADIASYDLDGDGDIDIVDIMLVAREWGNSCAVAPWAIDMSGLDTDPAMRDLAAAAGFRWV
;
A
#
# COMPACT_ATOMS: atom_id res chain seq x y z
N MET A 1 -0.51 1.41 8.12
CA MET A 1 0.71 2.24 7.88
C MET A 1 0.24 3.57 7.31
N PRO A 2 0.88 4.74 7.55
CA PRO A 2 0.44 5.97 6.90
C PRO A 2 0.42 5.80 5.37
N GLY A 3 -0.66 6.22 4.72
CA GLY A 3 -0.85 6.07 3.27
C GLY A 3 -1.33 4.71 2.77
N ASP A 4 -1.36 3.67 3.61
CA ASP A 4 -1.89 2.33 3.29
C ASP A 4 -3.37 2.29 3.69
N LEU A 5 -4.23 2.63 2.74
CA LEU A 5 -5.67 2.83 2.93
C LEU A 5 -6.44 1.53 2.69
N ASN A 6 -5.92 0.64 1.84
CA ASN A 6 -6.52 -0.68 1.59
C ASN A 6 -6.04 -1.77 2.59
N ASN A 7 -5.04 -1.47 3.42
CA ASN A 7 -4.42 -2.39 4.39
C ASN A 7 -3.75 -3.61 3.73
N ASP A 8 -3.22 -3.47 2.52
CA ASP A 8 -2.49 -4.53 1.81
C ASP A 8 -1.01 -4.61 2.19
N GLY A 9 -0.55 -3.66 3.02
CA GLY A 9 0.82 -3.58 3.52
C GLY A 9 1.79 -2.84 2.60
N ARG A 10 1.31 -2.19 1.53
CA ARG A 10 2.09 -1.38 0.59
C ARG A 10 1.35 -0.08 0.32
N VAL A 11 2.08 1.03 0.25
CA VAL A 11 1.54 2.28 -0.28
C VAL A 11 1.82 2.34 -1.77
N ASN A 12 0.77 2.21 -2.58
CA ASN A 12 0.88 2.15 -4.03
C ASN A 12 -0.28 2.89 -4.73
N ILE A 13 -0.46 2.64 -6.03
CA ILE A 13 -1.49 3.31 -6.83
C ILE A 13 -2.91 2.99 -6.34
N GLU A 14 -3.14 1.82 -5.76
CA GLU A 14 -4.44 1.41 -5.24
C GLU A 14 -4.92 2.35 -4.12
N ASP A 15 -4.01 2.80 -3.24
CA ASP A 15 -4.34 3.76 -2.18
C ASP A 15 -4.70 5.14 -2.75
N ILE A 16 -3.95 5.62 -3.74
CA ILE A 16 -4.27 6.88 -4.44
C ILE A 16 -5.65 6.78 -5.10
N MET A 17 -5.98 5.63 -5.70
CA MET A 17 -7.26 5.42 -6.37
C MET A 17 -8.43 5.42 -5.39
N LEU A 18 -8.23 5.02 -4.12
CA LEU A 18 -9.28 5.11 -3.09
C LEU A 18 -9.67 6.57 -2.82
N VAL A 19 -8.70 7.46 -2.62
CA VAL A 19 -8.96 8.90 -2.44
C VAL A 19 -9.55 9.52 -3.71
N ALA A 20 -8.99 9.20 -4.87
CA ALA A 20 -9.47 9.73 -6.15
C ALA A 20 -10.91 9.30 -6.49
N ASN A 21 -11.33 8.11 -6.08
CA ASN A 21 -12.72 7.66 -6.25
C ASN A 21 -13.71 8.44 -5.37
N ALA A 22 -13.24 8.98 -4.25
CA ALA A 22 -14.02 9.81 -3.33
C ALA A 22 -13.85 11.32 -3.59
N TRP A 23 -13.24 11.72 -4.72
CA TRP A 23 -12.94 13.10 -5.05
C TRP A 23 -14.16 14.02 -4.93
N ARG A 24 -14.06 15.04 -4.06
CA ARG A 24 -15.15 15.98 -3.73
C ARG A 24 -16.46 15.31 -3.29
N SER A 25 -16.39 14.09 -2.77
CA SER A 25 -17.55 13.47 -2.15
C SER A 25 -17.99 14.30 -0.94
N THR A 26 -19.30 14.37 -0.74
CA THR A 26 -19.90 14.96 0.45
C THR A 26 -20.56 13.89 1.33
N ASP A 27 -20.37 12.60 1.02
CA ASP A 27 -20.83 11.51 1.87
C ASP A 27 -20.00 11.52 3.18
N PRO A 28 -20.63 11.60 4.36
CA PRO A 28 -19.92 11.55 5.63
C PRO A 28 -19.01 10.32 5.80
N ALA A 29 -19.34 9.20 5.17
CA ALA A 29 -18.50 8.00 5.20
C ALA A 29 -17.20 8.18 4.40
N ASP A 30 -17.28 8.88 3.26
CA ASP A 30 -16.11 9.18 2.44
C ASP A 30 -15.23 10.21 3.14
N ILE A 31 -15.80 11.30 3.66
CA ILE A 31 -15.05 12.31 4.43
C ILE A 31 -14.32 11.63 5.60
N ALA A 32 -15.01 10.81 6.40
CA ALA A 32 -14.39 10.12 7.52
C ALA A 32 -13.24 9.17 7.12
N SER A 33 -13.18 8.72 5.86
CA SER A 33 -12.20 7.75 5.37
C SER A 33 -11.07 8.39 4.55
N TYR A 34 -11.32 9.50 3.86
CA TYR A 34 -10.45 10.03 2.81
C TYR A 34 -10.15 11.53 2.90
N ASP A 35 -10.76 12.28 3.83
CA ASP A 35 -10.29 13.60 4.27
C ASP A 35 -9.15 13.36 5.27
N LEU A 36 -7.92 13.38 4.75
CA LEU A 36 -6.72 12.96 5.46
C LEU A 36 -6.03 14.11 6.19
N ASP A 37 -6.28 15.36 5.79
CA ASP A 37 -5.77 16.55 6.48
C ASP A 37 -6.77 17.17 7.46
N GLY A 38 -8.04 16.79 7.38
CA GLY A 38 -9.12 17.14 8.28
C GLY A 38 -9.71 18.53 8.01
N ASP A 39 -9.58 19.05 6.80
CA ASP A 39 -10.08 20.38 6.43
C ASP A 39 -11.56 20.41 5.99
N GLY A 40 -12.15 19.24 5.81
CA GLY A 40 -13.58 19.05 5.55
C GLY A 40 -13.94 18.80 4.10
N ASP A 41 -12.96 18.67 3.19
CA ASP A 41 -13.17 18.17 1.84
C ASP A 41 -12.15 17.10 1.43
N ILE A 42 -12.39 16.48 0.27
CA ILE A 42 -11.50 15.47 -0.31
C ILE A 42 -10.96 16.04 -1.61
N ASP A 43 -9.68 16.40 -1.61
CA ASP A 43 -9.05 17.14 -2.68
C ASP A 43 -7.61 16.66 -3.00
N ILE A 44 -6.81 17.51 -3.65
CA ILE A 44 -5.46 17.14 -4.05
C ILE A 44 -4.50 17.01 -2.87
N VAL A 45 -4.75 17.71 -1.76
CA VAL A 45 -3.93 17.66 -0.55
C VAL A 45 -3.99 16.27 0.05
N ASP A 46 -5.15 15.63 0.11
CA ASP A 46 -5.31 14.24 0.58
C ASP A 46 -4.53 13.26 -0.29
N ILE A 47 -4.60 13.41 -1.62
CA ILE A 47 -3.80 12.59 -2.54
C ILE A 47 -2.30 12.81 -2.29
N MET A 48 -1.87 14.06 -2.05
CA MET A 48 -0.47 14.37 -1.75
C MET A 48 -0.01 13.75 -0.43
N LEU A 49 -0.89 13.60 0.56
CA LEU A 49 -0.59 12.91 1.83
C LEU A 49 -0.32 11.41 1.61
N VAL A 50 -1.07 10.75 0.71
CA VAL A 50 -0.78 9.36 0.31
C VAL A 50 0.51 9.28 -0.49
N ALA A 51 0.68 10.16 -1.48
CA ALA A 51 1.87 10.18 -2.34
C ALA A 51 3.17 10.43 -1.58
N ARG A 52 3.14 11.16 -0.46
CA ARG A 52 4.29 11.34 0.44
C ARG A 52 4.82 10.00 0.96
N GLU A 53 3.96 9.02 1.16
CA GLU A 53 4.29 7.70 1.70
C GLU A 53 4.56 6.66 0.60
N TRP A 54 4.62 7.08 -0.67
CA TRP A 54 4.74 6.17 -1.82
C TRP A 54 5.90 5.18 -1.70
N GLY A 55 5.60 3.90 -1.92
CA GLY A 55 6.57 2.82 -1.86
C GLY A 55 6.91 2.36 -0.45
N ASN A 56 6.34 2.97 0.59
CA ASN A 56 6.41 2.40 1.94
C ASN A 56 5.72 1.05 1.96
N SER A 57 6.29 0.10 2.68
CA SER A 57 5.74 -1.24 2.86
C SER A 57 6.08 -1.76 4.23
N CYS A 58 5.14 -2.44 4.89
CA CYS A 58 5.48 -3.25 6.05
C CYS A 58 5.94 -4.63 5.58
N ALA A 59 7.09 -5.10 6.06
CA ALA A 59 7.48 -6.49 5.83
C ALA A 59 6.45 -7.37 6.53
N VAL A 60 5.58 -8.02 5.74
CA VAL A 60 4.78 -9.12 6.26
C VAL A 60 5.74 -10.13 6.88
N ALA A 61 5.46 -10.51 8.13
CA ALA A 61 6.37 -11.29 8.96
C ALA A 61 6.84 -12.57 8.23
N PRO A 62 7.99 -13.19 8.61
CA PRO A 62 8.64 -14.29 7.90
C PRO A 62 7.82 -15.57 7.65
N TRP A 63 6.56 -15.62 8.11
CA TRP A 63 5.60 -16.67 7.85
C TRP A 63 4.60 -16.35 6.72
N ALA A 64 4.55 -15.10 6.26
CA ALA A 64 3.82 -14.69 5.08
C ALA A 64 4.77 -14.80 3.87
N ILE A 65 4.68 -15.88 3.11
CA ILE A 65 5.43 -16.01 1.85
C ILE A 65 4.76 -15.09 0.83
N ASP A 66 5.27 -13.88 0.70
CA ASP A 66 5.03 -13.03 -0.48
C ASP A 66 5.83 -13.59 -1.67
N MET A 67 5.16 -14.34 -2.55
CA MET A 67 5.77 -14.89 -3.76
C MET A 67 5.91 -13.87 -4.91
N SER A 68 5.47 -12.62 -4.74
CA SER A 68 5.50 -11.63 -5.85
C SER A 68 6.90 -11.10 -6.19
N GLY A 69 7.90 -11.33 -5.33
CA GLY A 69 9.28 -10.86 -5.51
C GLY A 69 10.37 -11.94 -5.43
N LEU A 70 9.99 -13.23 -5.49
CA LEU A 70 10.91 -14.33 -5.19
C LEU A 70 12.09 -14.47 -6.20
N ASP A 71 11.95 -13.89 -7.40
CA ASP A 71 13.00 -13.91 -8.42
C ASP A 71 13.94 -12.70 -8.40
N THR A 72 13.54 -11.57 -7.81
CA THR A 72 14.25 -10.28 -7.96
C THR A 72 15.13 -9.91 -6.76
N ASP A 73 14.94 -10.52 -5.59
CA ASP A 73 15.81 -10.32 -4.42
C ASP A 73 16.79 -11.50 -4.24
N PRO A 74 18.12 -11.28 -4.36
CA PRO A 74 19.14 -12.30 -4.15
C PRO A 74 19.06 -13.01 -2.78
N ALA A 75 18.66 -12.28 -1.71
CA ALA A 75 18.54 -12.87 -0.38
C ALA A 75 17.37 -13.86 -0.29
N MET A 76 16.28 -13.59 -1.00
CA MET A 76 15.12 -14.48 -1.04
C MET A 76 15.34 -15.69 -1.97
N ARG A 77 16.18 -15.56 -3.02
CA ARG A 77 16.60 -16.69 -3.86
C ARG A 77 17.40 -17.72 -3.08
N ASP A 78 18.33 -17.26 -2.23
CA ASP A 78 19.13 -18.14 -1.39
C ASP A 78 18.27 -18.84 -0.32
N LEU A 79 17.28 -18.13 0.23
CA LEU A 79 16.31 -18.70 1.17
C LEU A 79 15.37 -19.73 0.50
N ALA A 80 14.88 -19.49 -0.71
CA ALA A 80 14.07 -20.46 -1.46
C ALA A 80 14.86 -21.71 -1.86
N ALA A 81 16.13 -21.55 -2.26
CA ALA A 81 17.02 -22.67 -2.55
C ALA A 81 17.30 -23.52 -1.30
N ALA A 82 17.50 -22.88 -0.14
CA ALA A 82 17.67 -23.57 1.14
C ALA A 82 16.40 -24.31 1.60
N ALA A 83 15.21 -23.81 1.22
CA ALA A 83 13.92 -24.44 1.47
C ALA A 83 13.55 -25.54 0.45
N GLY A 84 14.39 -25.80 -0.56
CA GLY A 84 14.21 -26.88 -1.52
C GLY A 84 13.29 -26.56 -2.70
N PHE A 85 12.91 -25.30 -2.90
CA PHE A 85 12.22 -24.88 -4.12
C PHE A 85 13.20 -24.76 -5.29
N ARG A 86 12.85 -25.36 -6.43
CA ARG A 86 13.65 -25.31 -7.67
C ARG A 86 12.89 -24.51 -8.72
N TRP A 87 13.48 -23.42 -9.18
CA TRP A 87 13.05 -22.68 -10.36
C TRP A 87 13.35 -23.52 -11.60
N VAL A 88 12.36 -23.69 -12.48
CA VAL A 88 12.53 -24.26 -13.83
C VAL A 88 12.90 -23.17 -14.82
#